data_AF-E3H0I5-F1
#
_entry.id   AF-E3H0I5-F1
#
_cell.length_a   1.000
_cell.length_b   1.000
_cell.length_c   1.000
_cell.angle_alpha   90.00
_cell.angle_beta   90.00
_cell.angle_gamma   90.00
#
_symmetry.space_group_name_H-M   'P 1'
#
loop_
_entity.id
_entity.type
_entity.pdbx_description
1 polymer ?
#
loop_
_entity_poly.entity_id
_entity_poly.type
_entity_poly.pdbx_seq_one_letter_code
_entity_poly.pdbx_strand_id
1 'polypeptide(L)'
;MNAGLRRYSGWMRIWSAHPSLLDRRALIACWRESLLAQKVLRGLTRGYTNHPQLIRFRAHSQPVEAIGAYLHGLADEAHLRGYSFNRSLIATERGKNLRSSIPVTEGQLAYELSFLAHKVAGRDVDWEPILTERLAKFTQAGKPAVHPVFEVVPGEIEAWEKTKEF
;
A
#
# COMPACT_ATOMS: atom_id res chain seq x y z
N MET A 1 -31.81 -10.35 -4.83
CA MET A 1 -30.91 -9.70 -5.81
C MET A 1 -29.48 -9.97 -5.38
N ASN A 2 -28.80 -10.88 -6.09
CA ASN A 2 -27.46 -11.36 -5.76
C ASN A 2 -26.42 -10.29 -6.09
N ALA A 3 -25.99 -9.52 -5.09
CA ALA A 3 -24.79 -8.71 -5.20
C ALA A 3 -23.59 -9.65 -5.29
N GLY A 4 -22.98 -9.70 -6.47
CA GLY A 4 -21.91 -10.64 -6.80
C GLY A 4 -20.79 -10.63 -5.76
N LEU A 5 -20.56 -11.80 -5.15
CA LEU A 5 -19.30 -12.13 -4.51
C LEU A 5 -18.21 -12.10 -5.58
N ARG A 6 -17.66 -10.90 -5.81
CA ARG A 6 -16.42 -10.74 -6.56
C ARG A 6 -15.34 -11.41 -5.73
N ARG A 7 -14.93 -12.61 -6.15
CA ARG A 7 -13.87 -13.44 -5.55
C ARG A 7 -12.74 -12.55 -5.05
N TYR A 8 -12.64 -12.37 -3.72
CA TYR A 8 -11.49 -11.74 -3.10
C TYR A 8 -10.28 -12.62 -3.42
N SER A 9 -9.34 -12.10 -4.20
CA SER A 9 -8.01 -12.71 -4.31
C SER A 9 -7.45 -12.80 -2.90
N GLY A 10 -7.08 -14.01 -2.47
CA GLY A 10 -7.14 -14.42 -1.07
C GLY A 10 -6.15 -13.79 -0.07
N TRP A 11 -5.47 -12.68 -0.35
CA TRP A 11 -4.50 -12.11 0.57
C TRP A 11 -4.51 -10.58 0.51
N MET A 12 -4.52 -9.94 1.68
CA MET A 12 -4.44 -8.49 1.84
C MET A 12 -3.06 -8.00 1.38
N ARG A 13 -2.98 -6.91 0.61
CA ARG A 13 -1.74 -6.31 0.13
C ARG A 13 -1.74 -4.81 0.38
N ILE A 14 -0.98 -4.41 1.39
CA ILE A 14 -0.60 -3.04 1.67
C ILE A 14 0.74 -2.79 0.96
N TRP A 15 0.73 -1.99 -0.09
CA TRP A 15 1.94 -1.67 -0.86
C TRP A 15 2.77 -0.61 -0.14
N SER A 16 4.06 -0.84 -0.01
CA SER A 16 5.08 0.14 0.38
C SER A 16 5.43 1.06 -0.77
N ALA A 17 5.21 0.63 -2.02
CA ALA A 17 5.37 1.45 -3.21
C ALA A 17 4.56 2.76 -3.13
N HIS A 18 5.08 3.83 -3.73
CA HIS A 18 4.38 5.10 -3.78
C HIS A 18 3.00 4.94 -4.46
N PRO A 19 1.91 5.53 -3.92
CA PRO A 19 0.56 5.37 -4.48
C PRO A 19 0.46 5.72 -5.98
N SER A 20 1.27 6.67 -6.44
CA SER A 20 1.38 7.04 -7.86
C SER A 20 1.77 5.89 -8.78
N LEU A 21 2.36 4.81 -8.29
CA LEU A 21 2.76 3.69 -9.14
C LEU A 21 1.62 2.68 -9.35
N LEU A 22 0.66 2.63 -8.42
CA LEU A 22 -0.42 1.66 -8.45
C LEU A 22 -1.35 1.92 -9.65
N ASP A 23 -1.65 0.90 -10.46
CA ASP A 23 -2.74 0.96 -11.44
C ASP A 23 -4.10 1.13 -10.75
N ARG A 24 -5.16 1.43 -11.50
CA ARG A 24 -6.50 1.64 -10.94
C ARG A 24 -6.94 0.45 -10.07
N ARG A 25 -6.65 -0.77 -10.51
CA ARG A 25 -7.03 -2.01 -9.81
C ARG A 25 -6.27 -2.15 -8.49
N ALA A 26 -4.96 -1.95 -8.46
CA ALA A 26 -4.16 -2.01 -7.24
C ALA A 26 -4.53 -0.89 -6.28
N LEU A 27 -4.76 0.34 -6.75
CA LEU A 27 -5.12 1.47 -5.91
C LEU A 27 -6.44 1.23 -5.16
N ILE A 28 -7.47 0.75 -5.86
CA ILE A 28 -8.78 0.44 -5.26
C ILE A 28 -8.68 -0.75 -4.30
N ALA A 29 -7.95 -1.81 -4.67
CA ALA A 29 -7.76 -2.97 -3.81
C ALA A 29 -7.03 -2.58 -2.52
N CYS A 30 -5.92 -1.85 -2.66
CA CYS A 30 -5.11 -1.40 -1.55
C CYS A 30 -5.88 -0.50 -0.58
N TRP A 31 -6.74 0.40 -1.10
CA TRP A 31 -7.64 1.19 -0.26
C TRP A 31 -8.56 0.32 0.62
N ARG A 32 -9.24 -0.67 0.01
CA ARG A 32 -10.17 -1.55 0.73
C ARG A 32 -9.45 -2.43 1.74
N GLU A 33 -8.28 -2.92 1.38
CA GLU A 33 -7.43 -3.77 2.21
C GLU A 33 -6.81 -2.99 3.38
N SER A 34 -6.38 -1.75 3.17
CA SER A 34 -5.90 -0.89 4.25
C SER A 34 -7.01 -0.41 5.18
N LEU A 35 -8.26 -0.26 4.71
CA LEU A 35 -9.41 -0.05 5.59
C LEU A 35 -9.70 -1.28 6.46
N LEU A 36 -9.51 -2.49 5.91
CA LEU A 36 -9.60 -3.72 6.69
C LEU A 36 -8.46 -3.79 7.73
N ALA A 37 -7.22 -3.47 7.33
CA ALA A 37 -6.08 -3.37 8.22
C ALA A 37 -6.34 -2.39 9.38
N GLN A 38 -6.92 -1.23 9.09
CA GLN A 38 -7.33 -0.26 10.11
C GLN A 38 -8.33 -0.87 11.11
N LYS A 39 -9.32 -1.64 10.64
CA LYS A 39 -10.26 -2.33 11.53
C LYS A 39 -9.55 -3.39 12.38
N VAL A 40 -8.61 -4.14 11.81
CA VAL A 40 -7.80 -5.13 12.53
C VAL A 40 -6.98 -4.46 13.64
N LEU A 41 -6.27 -3.37 13.32
CA LEU A 41 -5.43 -2.63 14.28
C LEU A 41 -6.25 -1.97 15.40
N ARG A 42 -7.54 -1.73 15.17
CA ARG A 42 -8.50 -1.23 16.17
C ARG A 42 -9.23 -2.34 16.95
N GLY A 43 -8.95 -3.61 16.69
CA GLY A 43 -9.64 -4.74 17.33
C GLY A 43 -11.11 -4.90 16.90
N LEU A 44 -11.51 -4.32 15.77
CA LEU A 44 -12.90 -4.31 15.29
C LEU A 44 -13.22 -5.48 14.33
N THR A 45 -12.29 -6.42 14.14
CA THR A 45 -12.48 -7.61 13.30
C THR A 45 -12.01 -8.86 14.03
N ARG A 46 -12.68 -9.99 13.76
CA ARG A 46 -12.25 -11.32 14.22
C ARG A 46 -11.35 -12.04 13.21
N GLY A 47 -11.44 -11.70 11.93
CA GLY A 47 -10.62 -12.26 10.85
C GLY A 47 -9.45 -11.34 10.46
N TYR A 48 -8.48 -11.90 9.72
CA TYR A 48 -7.28 -11.22 9.20
C TYR A 48 -6.35 -10.63 10.28
N THR A 49 -6.54 -11.02 11.54
CA THR A 49 -5.76 -10.53 12.67
C THR A 49 -4.28 -10.93 12.57
N ASN A 50 -3.97 -12.10 12.05
CA ASN A 50 -2.58 -12.58 11.93
C ASN A 50 -1.95 -12.27 10.57
N HIS A 51 -2.44 -11.25 9.84
CA HIS A 51 -1.87 -10.94 8.54
C HIS A 51 -0.42 -10.46 8.67
N PRO A 52 0.56 -11.08 7.98
CA PRO A 52 1.97 -10.80 8.22
C PRO A 52 2.39 -9.35 7.94
N GLN A 53 1.82 -8.71 6.91
CA GLN A 53 2.07 -7.28 6.62
C GLN A 53 1.63 -6.30 7.71
N LEU A 54 0.83 -6.74 8.69
CA LEU A 54 0.47 -5.91 9.85
C LEU A 54 1.57 -5.85 10.90
N ILE A 55 2.57 -6.74 10.86
CA ILE A 55 3.67 -6.78 11.82
C ILE A 55 4.36 -5.42 11.90
N ARG A 56 4.73 -4.82 10.75
CA ARG A 56 5.36 -3.49 10.69
C ARG A 56 4.49 -2.36 11.24
N PHE A 57 3.16 -2.41 11.05
CA PHE A 57 2.24 -1.41 11.62
C PHE A 57 2.06 -1.59 13.12
N ARG A 58 2.06 -2.84 13.62
CA ARG A 58 1.99 -3.14 15.06
C ARG A 58 3.26 -2.76 15.81
N ALA A 59 4.41 -2.88 15.15
CA ALA A 59 5.70 -2.47 15.70
C ALA A 59 5.81 -0.93 15.84
N HIS A 60 4.99 -0.17 15.11
CA HIS A 60 4.96 1.28 15.22
C HIS A 60 4.32 1.72 16.55
N SER A 61 4.85 2.79 17.17
CA SER A 61 4.33 3.31 18.45
C SER A 61 2.91 3.88 18.37
N GLN A 62 2.43 4.14 17.15
CA GLN A 62 1.09 4.65 16.85
C GLN A 62 0.46 3.87 15.67
N PRO A 63 -0.01 2.62 15.87
CA PRO A 63 -0.44 1.75 14.77
C PRO A 63 -1.66 2.27 13.99
N VAL A 64 -2.65 2.84 14.69
CA VAL A 64 -3.89 3.34 14.09
C VAL A 64 -3.63 4.65 13.32
N GLU A 65 -2.76 5.51 13.85
CA GLU A 65 -2.30 6.71 13.18
C GLU A 65 -1.49 6.36 11.93
N ALA A 66 -0.59 5.39 12.02
CA ALA A 66 0.25 4.93 10.91
C ALA A 66 -0.58 4.43 9.72
N ILE A 67 -1.57 3.55 9.96
CA ILE A 67 -2.47 3.10 8.88
C ILE A 67 -3.41 4.21 8.39
N GLY A 68 -3.79 5.15 9.26
CA GLY A 68 -4.58 6.32 8.88
C GLY A 68 -3.83 7.26 7.93
N ALA A 69 -2.56 7.56 8.24
CA ALA A 69 -1.68 8.33 7.38
C ALA A 69 -1.43 7.63 6.03
N TYR A 70 -1.29 6.30 6.04
CA TYR A 70 -1.21 5.49 4.83
C TYR A 70 -2.48 5.63 3.97
N LEU A 71 -3.66 5.51 4.58
CA LEU A 71 -4.94 5.69 3.88
C LEU A 71 -5.09 7.11 3.29
N HIS A 72 -4.62 8.14 4.00
CA HIS A 72 -4.62 9.50 3.45
C HIS A 72 -3.76 9.63 2.19
N GLY A 73 -2.58 9.00 2.15
CA GLY A 73 -1.74 8.99 0.94
C GLY A 73 -2.43 8.32 -0.26
N LEU A 74 -3.13 7.22 -0.03
CA LEU A 74 -3.96 6.59 -1.08
C LEU A 74 -5.10 7.50 -1.55
N ALA A 75 -5.78 8.18 -0.61
CA ALA A 75 -6.87 9.08 -0.93
C ALA A 75 -6.39 10.35 -1.65
N ASP A 76 -5.19 10.83 -1.34
CA ASP A 76 -4.56 11.97 -2.01
C ASP A 76 -4.26 11.60 -3.47
N GLU A 77 -3.67 10.42 -3.73
CA GLU A 77 -3.45 9.93 -5.09
C GLU A 77 -4.76 9.69 -5.86
N ALA A 78 -5.76 9.11 -5.19
CA ALA A 78 -7.08 8.90 -5.79
C ALA A 78 -7.67 10.24 -6.25
N HIS A 79 -7.62 11.26 -5.40
CA HIS A 79 -8.10 12.60 -5.73
C HIS A 79 -7.36 13.23 -6.91
N LEU A 80 -6.03 13.13 -6.94
CA LEU A 80 -5.20 13.62 -8.06
C LEU A 80 -5.58 12.98 -9.41
N ARG A 81 -6.11 11.75 -9.40
CA ARG A 81 -6.57 11.04 -10.59
C ARG A 81 -8.07 11.18 -10.87
N GLY A 82 -8.79 12.02 -10.12
CA GLY A 82 -10.23 12.23 -10.27
C GLY A 82 -11.11 11.13 -9.65
N TYR A 83 -10.55 10.26 -8.80
CA TYR A 83 -11.32 9.30 -8.01
C TYR A 83 -11.72 9.88 -6.64
N SER A 84 -12.85 9.43 -6.10
CA SER A 84 -13.32 9.83 -4.76
C SER A 84 -13.31 8.62 -3.81
N PHE A 85 -12.32 8.57 -2.93
CA PHE A 85 -12.33 7.68 -1.77
C PHE A 85 -13.00 8.36 -0.58
N ASN A 86 -13.92 7.66 0.08
CA ASN A 86 -14.60 8.20 1.25
C ASN A 86 -13.64 8.31 2.44
N ARG A 87 -13.07 9.50 2.63
CA ARG A 87 -12.14 9.81 3.73
C ARG A 87 -12.79 9.72 5.11
N SER A 88 -14.13 9.79 5.22
CA SER A 88 -14.82 9.63 6.51
C SER A 88 -14.64 8.22 7.11
N LEU A 89 -14.11 7.26 6.33
CA LEU A 89 -13.79 5.91 6.80
C LEU A 89 -12.43 5.82 7.49
N ILE A 90 -11.58 6.85 7.38
CA ILE A 90 -10.26 6.90 8.00
C ILE A 90 -10.44 7.29 9.47
N ALA A 91 -9.88 6.48 10.38
CA ALA A 91 -10.06 6.65 11.82
C ALA A 91 -9.26 7.81 12.41
N THR A 92 -8.27 8.29 11.68
CA THR A 92 -7.33 9.32 12.10
C THR A 92 -7.56 10.59 11.27
N GLU A 93 -7.43 11.75 11.89
CA GLU A 93 -7.52 13.02 11.19
C GLU A 93 -6.32 13.26 10.26
N ARG A 94 -6.57 13.97 9.15
CA ARG A 94 -5.52 14.35 8.21
C ARG A 94 -4.57 15.34 8.89
N GLY A 95 -3.26 15.18 8.66
CA GLY A 95 -2.25 16.07 9.22
C GLY A 95 -1.87 15.77 10.67
N LYS A 96 -2.46 14.73 11.29
CA LYS A 96 -1.92 14.21 12.56
C LYS A 96 -0.52 13.66 12.30
N ASN A 97 0.48 14.28 12.93
CA ASN A 97 1.88 13.91 12.74
C ASN A 97 2.14 12.49 13.26
N LEU A 98 2.75 11.67 12.42
CA LEU A 98 3.37 10.44 12.89
C LEU A 98 4.61 10.80 13.71
N ARG A 99 4.80 10.11 14.84
CA ARG A 99 6.02 10.27 15.68
C ARG A 99 7.28 9.83 14.96
N SER A 100 7.14 8.91 14.00
CA SER A 100 8.23 8.33 13.22
C SER A 100 7.66 7.74 11.91
N SER A 101 8.53 7.52 10.94
CA SER A 101 8.20 6.71 9.76
C SER A 101 8.15 5.21 10.12
N ILE A 102 7.54 4.41 9.26
CA ILE A 102 7.57 2.94 9.36
C ILE A 102 8.75 2.45 8.53
N PRO A 103 9.70 1.66 9.08
CA PRO A 103 10.77 1.11 8.26
C PRO A 103 10.21 0.16 7.20
N VAL A 104 10.81 0.20 6.00
CA VAL A 104 10.67 -0.82 4.98
C VAL A 104 12.05 -1.11 4.39
N THR A 105 12.39 -2.38 4.24
CA THR A 105 13.70 -2.73 3.69
C THR A 105 13.80 -2.41 2.19
N GLU A 106 15.02 -2.11 1.72
CA GLU A 106 15.33 -1.96 0.29
C GLU A 106 14.89 -3.19 -0.51
N GLY A 107 15.22 -4.39 -0.03
CA GLY A 107 14.84 -5.65 -0.65
C GLY A 107 13.33 -5.83 -0.75
N GLN A 108 12.59 -5.48 0.30
CA GLN A 108 11.13 -5.51 0.26
C GLN A 108 10.59 -4.55 -0.79
N LEU A 109 10.99 -3.27 -0.75
CA LEU A 109 10.50 -2.28 -1.70
C LEU A 109 10.79 -2.70 -3.15
N ALA A 110 12.02 -3.17 -3.44
CA ALA A 110 12.39 -3.67 -4.75
C ALA A 110 11.51 -4.84 -5.21
N TYR A 111 11.29 -5.83 -4.34
CA TYR A 111 10.38 -6.94 -4.63
C TYR A 111 8.95 -6.46 -4.94
N GLU A 112 8.43 -5.52 -4.15
CA GLU A 112 7.10 -5.00 -4.38
C GLU A 112 6.97 -4.26 -5.72
N LEU A 113 7.99 -3.47 -6.10
CA LEU A 113 7.99 -2.76 -7.37
C LEU A 113 8.04 -3.74 -8.56
N SER A 114 8.90 -4.76 -8.50
CA SER A 114 8.96 -5.82 -9.52
C SER A 114 7.65 -6.58 -9.63
N PHE A 115 7.03 -6.92 -8.48
CA PHE A 115 5.75 -7.62 -8.47
C PHE A 115 4.61 -6.76 -9.02
N LEU A 116 4.63 -5.45 -8.75
CA LEU A 116 3.67 -4.51 -9.31
C LEU A 116 3.81 -4.44 -10.83
N ALA A 117 5.04 -4.30 -11.34
CA ALA A 117 5.31 -4.26 -12.78
C ALA A 117 4.83 -5.53 -13.49
N HIS A 118 5.16 -6.71 -12.96
CA HIS A 118 4.68 -7.98 -13.51
C HIS A 118 3.15 -8.07 -13.53
N LYS A 119 2.48 -7.63 -12.45
CA LYS A 119 1.01 -7.61 -12.39
C LYS A 119 0.39 -6.67 -13.41
N VAL A 120 1.00 -5.51 -13.63
CA VAL A 120 0.50 -4.48 -14.57
C VAL A 120 0.66 -4.96 -16.01
N ALA A 121 1.83 -5.46 -16.40
CA ALA A 121 2.10 -5.96 -17.74
C ALA A 121 1.06 -7.00 -18.20
N GLY A 122 0.64 -7.89 -17.30
CA GLY A 122 -0.37 -8.91 -17.61
C GLY A 122 -1.83 -8.44 -17.61
N ARG A 123 -2.15 -7.20 -17.21
CA ARG A 123 -3.55 -6.80 -16.96
C ARG A 123 -3.97 -5.38 -17.36
N ASP A 124 -3.03 -4.48 -17.60
CA ASP A 124 -3.30 -3.06 -17.88
C ASP A 124 -2.15 -2.47 -18.73
N VAL A 125 -2.20 -2.77 -20.03
CA VAL A 125 -1.16 -2.39 -21.01
C VAL A 125 -1.02 -0.87 -21.15
N ASP A 126 -2.11 -0.12 -20.96
CA ASP A 126 -2.10 1.34 -21.02
C ASP A 126 -1.42 1.95 -19.79
N TRP A 127 -1.45 1.26 -18.65
CA TRP A 127 -0.78 1.71 -17.41
C TRP A 127 0.72 1.39 -17.37
N GLU A 128 1.18 0.37 -18.09
CA GLU A 128 2.60 -0.02 -18.14
C GLU A 128 3.56 1.12 -18.51
N PRO A 129 3.34 1.91 -19.59
CA PRO A 129 4.21 3.03 -19.90
C PRO A 129 4.15 4.12 -18.82
N ILE A 130 2.98 4.34 -18.20
CA ILE A 130 2.80 5.32 -17.12
C ILE A 130 3.59 4.89 -15.87
N LEU A 131 3.54 3.60 -15.52
CA LEU A 131 4.32 3.03 -14.42
C LEU A 131 5.82 3.22 -14.65
N THR A 132 6.29 2.89 -15.85
CA THR A 132 7.70 3.03 -16.25
C THR A 132 8.15 4.49 -16.15
N GLU A 133 7.38 5.42 -16.69
CA GLU A 133 7.69 6.85 -16.64
C GLU A 133 7.75 7.37 -15.19
N ARG A 134 6.79 6.99 -14.35
CA ARG A 134 6.76 7.41 -12.93
C ARG A 134 7.94 6.83 -12.16
N LEU A 135 8.31 5.57 -12.39
CA LEU A 135 9.50 4.96 -11.81
C LEU A 135 10.77 5.72 -12.22
N ALA A 136 10.92 6.04 -13.51
CA ALA A 136 12.06 6.79 -14.00
C ALA A 136 12.21 8.17 -13.32
N LYS A 137 11.09 8.86 -13.03
CA LYS A 137 11.11 10.14 -12.28
C LYS A 137 11.65 9.99 -10.86
N PHE A 138 11.32 8.91 -10.15
CA PHE A 138 11.89 8.63 -8.83
C PHE A 138 13.39 8.39 -8.91
N THR A 139 13.82 7.56 -9.85
CA THR A 139 15.24 7.26 -10.10
C THR A 139 16.03 8.52 -10.44
N GLN A 140 15.53 9.35 -11.36
CA GLN A 140 16.18 10.62 -11.74
C GLN A 140 16.29 11.61 -10.57
N ALA A 141 15.30 11.62 -9.68
CA ALA A 141 15.32 12.47 -8.49
C ALA A 141 16.21 11.91 -7.36
N GLY A 142 16.79 10.72 -7.52
CA GLY A 142 17.54 10.04 -6.46
C GLY A 142 16.68 9.71 -5.23
N LYS A 143 15.37 9.51 -5.42
CA LYS A 143 14.42 9.24 -4.33
C LYS A 143 13.81 7.85 -4.46
N PRO A 144 13.60 7.13 -3.35
CA PRO A 144 12.90 5.86 -3.39
C PRO A 144 11.44 6.05 -3.83
N ALA A 145 10.97 5.13 -4.66
CA ALA A 145 9.60 5.00 -5.14
C ALA A 145 8.64 4.47 -4.05
N VAL A 146 8.64 5.09 -2.88
CA VAL A 146 8.00 4.60 -1.64
C VAL A 146 6.86 5.51 -1.17
N HIS A 147 5.84 4.95 -0.52
CA HIS A 147 4.77 5.72 0.11
C HIS A 147 5.36 6.59 1.24
N PRO A 148 4.96 7.87 1.38
CA PRO A 148 5.54 8.82 2.36
C PRO A 148 5.46 8.45 3.85
N VAL A 149 4.78 7.37 4.22
CA VAL A 149 4.73 6.93 5.63
C VAL A 149 5.87 5.96 5.95
N PHE A 150 6.54 5.44 4.92
CA PHE A 150 7.67 4.56 5.09
C PHE A 150 8.99 5.29 4.89
N GLU A 151 9.99 4.80 5.59
CA GLU A 151 11.39 5.14 5.41
C GLU A 151 12.12 3.89 4.92
N VAL A 152 12.87 4.04 3.83
CA VAL A 152 13.63 2.93 3.26
C VAL A 152 14.90 2.73 4.08
N VAL A 153 15.12 1.51 4.55
CA VAL A 153 16.30 1.11 5.31
C VAL A 153 17.03 -0.04 4.61
N PRO A 154 18.37 -0.16 4.74
CA PRO A 154 19.10 -1.30 4.20
C PRO A 154 18.56 -2.63 4.75
N GLY A 155 18.41 -3.62 3.88
CA GLY A 155 17.99 -4.97 4.29
C GLY A 155 17.38 -5.79 3.16
N GLU A 156 17.32 -7.10 3.40
CA GLU A 156 16.72 -8.09 2.50
C GLU A 156 15.19 -8.00 2.45
N ILE A 157 14.57 -8.79 1.58
CA ILE A 157 13.11 -8.97 1.58
C ILE A 157 12.64 -9.34 3.00
N GLU A 158 11.54 -8.73 3.44
CA GLU A 158 11.00 -8.96 4.77
C GLU A 158 10.65 -10.43 4.98
N ALA A 159 11.03 -10.99 6.14
CA ALA A 159 10.86 -12.43 6.42
C ALA A 159 9.41 -12.92 6.35
N TRP A 160 8.44 -12.01 6.44
CA TRP A 160 7.02 -12.31 6.33
C TRP A 160 6.50 -12.36 4.88
N GLU A 161 7.28 -11.89 3.92
CA GLU A 161 6.88 -11.81 2.52
C GLU A 161 6.96 -13.20 1.87
N LYS A 162 5.89 -13.57 1.18
CA LYS A 162 5.88 -14.79 0.37
C LYS A 162 6.31 -14.42 -1.03
N THR A 163 7.59 -14.64 -1.33
CA THR A 163 8.16 -14.32 -2.62
C THR A 163 7.58 -15.21 -3.72
N LYS A 164 7.57 -14.65 -4.93
CA LYS A 164 7.26 -15.35 -6.17
C LYS A 164 8.32 -14.96 -7.18
N GLU A 165 8.71 -15.91 -8.00
CA GLU A 165 9.57 -15.68 -9.16
C GLU A 165 8.68 -15.25 -10.33
N PHE A 166 9.14 -14.26 -11.10
CA PHE A 166 8.40 -13.60 -12.17
C PHE A 166 9.27 -13.45 -13.41
#